data_AF-A0A319DDJ9-F1
#
_entry.id   AF-A0A319DDJ9-F1
#
_cell.length_a   1.000
_cell.length_b   1.000
_cell.length_c   1.000
_cell.angle_alpha   90.00
_cell.angle_beta   90.00
_cell.angle_gamma   90.00
#
_symmetry.space_group_name_H-M   'P 1'
#
loop_
_entity.id
_entity.type
_entity.pdbx_description
1 polymer ?
#
loop_
_entity_poly.entity_id
_entity_poly.type
_entity_poly.pdbx_seq_one_letter_code
_entity_poly.pdbx_strand_id
1 'polypeptide(L)'
;MVAFEYLWLLLLLRGVLHVSAKSTTSDSSSTSTTDSSSSTDSSASSTDTGAAISIITTTGVAAPTGTYISYSTTITVRTGNNNTHTTFSTITASANTTTNGTTTTSTTTSTGVELTGTRVDSTSTATATTPANTQPCNGYTEFCSRQYSNITMVTAHNSPFVKKNNIASNQEYKVKTQLEDGVRMLSFEAHYYEEDIYLCHTSCDLLNMGTLEDYLTIVTDWIKDNPYDVVTIMIVNSDYVTPANFSSPIQKSGLIDYVYEPWKIPMSLDDWPTLSEMILDGKRAVVFMDYQANQTAFPYILDEFTQMWETPFSPVNASFPCTVQRPPGITAAEAEDRMYMINHNLNLDVSFEGLDILIPDSAQINVTNAVSGYGSLGLMANNCRSKWDRPPNFLLVDYYNDGNFQGSVFEVAAEMNNVTYNGKCCGGSQSAGSKIIDVSYTWLSFFGVMIVGCVTFVGL
;
A
#
# COMPACT_ATOMS: atom_id res chain seq x y z
N MET A 1 -25.75 -1.59 34.80
CA MET A 1 -24.61 -2.19 35.53
C MET A 1 -25.03 -3.57 36.03
N VAL A 2 -24.27 -4.60 35.65
CA VAL A 2 -24.40 -6.04 36.00
C VAL A 2 -25.51 -6.83 35.26
N ALA A 3 -25.37 -7.01 33.94
CA ALA A 3 -26.03 -8.12 33.20
C ALA A 3 -25.47 -8.40 31.79
N PHE A 4 -24.22 -8.02 31.47
CA PHE A 4 -23.66 -8.19 30.11
C PHE A 4 -22.23 -8.80 30.05
N GLU A 5 -21.76 -9.43 31.13
CA GLU A 5 -20.39 -9.99 31.17
C GLU A 5 -20.28 -11.52 31.02
N TYR A 6 -21.38 -12.27 30.88
CA TYR A 6 -21.32 -13.75 30.89
C TYR A 6 -21.57 -14.47 29.57
N LEU A 7 -21.76 -13.76 28.44
CA LEU A 7 -21.99 -14.42 27.13
C LEU A 7 -20.70 -14.61 26.29
N TRP A 8 -19.60 -13.97 26.68
CA TRP A 8 -18.34 -14.02 25.92
C TRP A 8 -17.41 -15.20 26.28
N LEU A 9 -17.68 -15.94 27.36
CA LEU A 9 -16.77 -16.98 27.84
C LEU A 9 -17.06 -18.39 27.28
N LEU A 10 -18.20 -18.62 26.63
CA LEU A 10 -18.61 -19.96 26.16
C LEU A 10 -18.29 -20.26 24.69
N LEU A 11 -17.87 -19.26 23.90
CA LEU A 11 -17.49 -19.45 22.48
C LEU A 11 -15.99 -19.75 22.27
N LEU A 12 -15.17 -19.76 23.32
CA LEU A 12 -13.71 -19.88 23.23
C LEU A 12 -13.13 -21.30 23.42
N LEU A 13 -13.96 -22.36 23.48
CA LEU A 13 -13.49 -23.72 23.84
C LEU A 13 -13.79 -24.84 22.85
N ARG A 14 -14.18 -24.55 21.61
CA ARG A 14 -14.31 -25.57 20.54
C ARG A 14 -13.66 -25.16 19.23
N GLY A 15 -12.39 -24.81 19.29
CA GLY A 15 -11.51 -24.86 18.12
C GLY A 15 -11.11 -26.31 17.83
N VAL A 16 -11.81 -26.96 16.91
CA VAL A 16 -11.34 -27.85 15.83
C VAL A 16 -12.60 -28.19 15.03
N LEU A 17 -12.81 -27.52 13.90
CA LEU A 17 -13.83 -27.95 12.93
C LEU A 17 -13.11 -28.32 11.64
N HIS A 18 -13.07 -29.63 11.38
CA HIS A 18 -12.73 -30.20 10.09
C HIS A 18 -13.77 -29.73 9.07
N VAL A 19 -13.33 -28.94 8.07
CA VAL A 19 -14.12 -28.65 6.88
C VAL A 19 -14.16 -29.92 6.02
N SER A 20 -15.27 -30.65 6.07
CA SER A 20 -15.54 -31.75 5.14
C SER A 20 -16.13 -31.18 3.85
N ALA A 21 -15.30 -31.03 2.81
CA ALA A 21 -15.77 -30.74 1.46
C ALA A 21 -16.49 -31.97 0.89
N LYS A 22 -17.82 -31.89 0.73
CA LYS A 22 -18.58 -32.90 -0.01
C LYS A 22 -18.48 -32.60 -1.49
N SER A 23 -17.60 -33.32 -2.18
CA SER A 23 -17.54 -33.33 -3.65
C SER A 23 -18.83 -33.92 -4.21
N THR A 24 -19.57 -33.16 -5.02
CA THR A 24 -20.57 -33.72 -5.94
C THR A 24 -20.00 -33.65 -7.35
N THR A 25 -19.58 -34.81 -7.82
CA THR A 25 -19.27 -35.12 -9.21
C THR A 25 -20.47 -34.83 -10.11
N SER A 26 -20.23 -34.07 -11.16
CA SER A 26 -21.12 -33.88 -12.31
C SER A 26 -21.22 -35.18 -13.12
N ASP A 27 -22.42 -35.74 -13.25
CA ASP A 27 -22.74 -36.74 -14.27
C ASP A 27 -23.90 -36.27 -15.16
N SER A 28 -23.71 -36.51 -16.44
CA SER A 28 -24.48 -36.01 -17.57
C SER A 28 -25.69 -36.87 -17.95
N SER A 29 -26.74 -36.19 -18.43
CA SER A 29 -27.82 -36.63 -19.34
C SER A 29 -28.93 -37.59 -18.84
N SER A 30 -30.18 -37.12 -18.87
CA SER A 30 -31.20 -37.46 -19.88
C SER A 30 -32.64 -37.18 -19.39
N THR A 31 -33.48 -36.80 -20.33
CA THR A 31 -34.86 -36.31 -20.20
C THR A 31 -35.87 -37.40 -19.83
N SER A 32 -36.79 -37.14 -18.89
CA SER A 32 -38.20 -37.59 -18.98
C SER A 32 -39.12 -36.84 -18.00
N THR A 33 -40.32 -36.53 -18.51
CA THR A 33 -41.46 -35.84 -17.89
C THR A 33 -42.35 -36.79 -17.09
N THR A 34 -42.89 -36.40 -15.92
CA THR A 34 -44.34 -36.38 -15.56
C THR A 34 -44.62 -36.02 -14.07
N ASP A 35 -45.63 -35.15 -13.90
CA ASP A 35 -46.71 -35.07 -12.89
C ASP A 35 -46.49 -35.00 -11.35
N SER A 36 -46.77 -33.80 -10.82
CA SER A 36 -47.87 -33.39 -9.91
C SER A 36 -48.29 -34.16 -8.64
N SER A 37 -48.48 -33.35 -7.58
CA SER A 37 -49.33 -33.46 -6.37
C SER A 37 -48.75 -34.18 -5.14
N SER A 38 -48.45 -33.42 -4.08
CA SER A 38 -49.20 -33.26 -2.79
C SER A 38 -48.96 -34.44 -1.83
N SER A 39 -48.86 -34.34 -0.50
CA SER A 39 -48.96 -33.33 0.55
C SER A 39 -48.39 -34.01 1.81
N THR A 40 -47.80 -33.29 2.77
CA THR A 40 -48.09 -33.48 4.21
C THR A 40 -47.32 -32.50 5.08
N ASP A 41 -48.06 -32.00 6.06
CA ASP A 41 -47.69 -31.03 7.08
C ASP A 41 -47.06 -31.69 8.32
N SER A 42 -46.42 -30.85 9.11
CA SER A 42 -46.18 -30.96 10.57
C SER A 42 -45.09 -31.91 11.11
N SER A 43 -44.01 -31.31 11.61
CA SER A 43 -43.66 -31.40 13.05
C SER A 43 -42.51 -30.43 13.36
N ALA A 44 -42.82 -29.44 14.19
CA ALA A 44 -41.84 -28.55 14.79
C ALA A 44 -40.95 -29.35 15.76
N SER A 45 -39.67 -29.46 15.42
CA SER A 45 -38.60 -29.75 16.36
C SER A 45 -37.77 -28.49 16.46
N SER A 46 -37.81 -27.86 17.64
CA SER A 46 -36.95 -26.75 18.02
C SER A 46 -35.50 -27.23 17.97
N THR A 47 -34.84 -26.99 16.84
CA THR A 47 -33.41 -27.21 16.70
C THR A 47 -32.73 -25.89 17.00
N ASP A 48 -31.94 -25.91 18.06
CA ASP A 48 -30.99 -24.89 18.47
C ASP A 48 -30.31 -24.29 17.22
N THR A 49 -30.70 -23.07 16.84
CA THR A 49 -30.07 -22.33 15.74
C THR A 49 -28.73 -21.83 16.24
N GLY A 50 -27.76 -22.74 16.31
CA GLY A 50 -26.37 -22.35 16.25
C GLY A 50 -26.21 -21.52 14.97
N ALA A 51 -25.82 -20.26 15.11
CA ALA A 51 -25.65 -19.36 13.98
C ALA A 51 -24.67 -20.00 12.99
N ALA A 52 -25.21 -20.56 11.90
CA ALA A 52 -24.43 -21.28 10.92
C ALA A 52 -23.80 -20.23 10.00
N ILE A 53 -22.48 -20.11 10.07
CA ILE A 53 -21.71 -19.37 9.07
C ILE A 53 -21.73 -20.22 7.80
N SER A 54 -22.39 -19.72 6.75
CA SER A 54 -22.42 -20.38 5.43
C SER A 54 -21.57 -19.61 4.45
N ILE A 55 -20.58 -20.29 3.85
CA ILE A 55 -19.83 -19.76 2.70
C ILE A 55 -20.76 -19.85 1.49
N ILE A 56 -21.08 -18.71 0.89
CA ILE A 56 -21.88 -18.69 -0.33
C ILE A 56 -20.92 -18.72 -1.51
N THR A 57 -21.07 -19.71 -2.39
CA THR A 57 -20.38 -19.72 -3.69
C THR A 57 -21.13 -18.78 -4.64
N THR A 58 -21.04 -17.46 -4.42
CA THR A 58 -21.66 -16.46 -5.30
C THR A 58 -20.80 -16.18 -6.53
N THR A 59 -21.45 -15.65 -7.57
CA THR A 59 -20.80 -15.08 -8.74
C THR A 59 -20.25 -13.67 -8.44
N GLY A 60 -19.39 -13.54 -7.43
CA GLY A 60 -18.75 -12.28 -7.05
C GLY A 60 -19.69 -11.21 -6.49
N VAL A 61 -19.15 -10.33 -5.65
CA VAL A 61 -19.86 -9.15 -5.17
C VAL A 61 -19.84 -8.09 -6.26
N ALA A 62 -20.97 -7.42 -6.48
CA ALA A 62 -21.04 -6.32 -7.43
C ALA A 62 -20.10 -5.20 -6.97
N ALA A 63 -19.25 -4.71 -7.88
CA ALA A 63 -18.39 -3.57 -7.58
C ALA A 63 -19.25 -2.36 -7.14
N PRO A 64 -18.83 -1.59 -6.12
CA PRO A 64 -19.53 -0.38 -5.73
C PRO A 64 -19.79 0.54 -6.92
N THR A 65 -20.99 1.12 -6.96
CA THR A 65 -21.39 2.07 -8.00
C THR A 65 -21.42 3.47 -7.41
N GLY A 66 -20.54 4.34 -7.90
CA GLY A 66 -20.51 5.76 -7.55
C GLY A 66 -20.47 6.66 -8.78
N THR A 67 -20.49 7.97 -8.54
CA THR A 67 -20.24 8.95 -9.60
C THR A 67 -18.74 8.99 -9.90
N TYR A 68 -18.37 8.67 -11.13
CA TYR A 68 -17.00 8.75 -11.61
C TYR A 68 -16.73 10.13 -12.21
N ILE A 69 -15.67 10.79 -11.74
CA ILE A 69 -15.26 12.09 -12.29
C ILE A 69 -14.57 11.85 -13.63
N SER A 70 -14.93 12.67 -14.62
CA SER A 70 -14.21 12.72 -15.89
C SER A 70 -13.94 14.16 -16.26
N TYR A 71 -12.77 14.39 -16.85
CA TYR A 71 -12.33 15.68 -17.33
C TYR A 71 -12.14 15.61 -18.84
N SER A 72 -12.82 16.48 -19.58
CA SER A 72 -12.61 16.63 -21.02
C SER A 72 -11.39 17.50 -21.36
N THR A 73 -10.90 18.26 -20.37
CA THR A 73 -9.74 19.15 -20.49
C THR A 73 -8.95 19.15 -19.18
N THR A 74 -7.67 19.42 -19.28
CA THR A 74 -6.81 19.64 -18.11
C THR A 74 -7.01 21.02 -17.49
N ILE A 75 -6.98 21.08 -16.15
CA ILE A 75 -6.90 22.30 -15.35
C ILE A 75 -5.49 22.42 -14.76
N THR A 76 -4.80 23.54 -14.99
CA THR A 76 -3.55 23.86 -14.29
C THR A 76 -3.87 24.61 -13.00
N VAL A 77 -3.45 24.05 -11.86
CA VAL A 77 -3.61 24.65 -10.54
C VAL A 77 -2.36 25.48 -10.24
N ARG A 78 -2.53 26.77 -9.97
CA ARG A 78 -1.41 27.64 -9.59
C ARG A 78 -1.03 27.31 -8.14
N THR A 79 0.03 26.52 -7.95
CA THR A 79 0.64 26.30 -6.64
C THR A 79 1.22 27.62 -6.12
N GLY A 80 0.91 27.97 -4.86
CA GLY A 80 1.22 29.27 -4.25
C GLY A 80 2.70 29.55 -3.98
N ASN A 81 3.62 28.67 -4.41
CA ASN A 81 5.05 28.90 -4.35
C ASN A 81 5.55 29.40 -5.70
N ASN A 82 6.21 30.55 -5.72
CA ASN A 82 6.91 31.16 -6.86
C ASN A 82 8.10 30.34 -7.39
N ASN A 83 8.08 29.00 -7.28
CA ASN A 83 9.00 28.16 -8.02
C ASN A 83 8.37 27.92 -9.38
N THR A 84 8.79 28.72 -10.35
CA THR A 84 8.77 28.31 -11.74
C THR A 84 9.29 26.87 -11.80
N HIS A 85 8.46 25.92 -12.21
CA HIS A 85 8.93 24.63 -12.69
C HIS A 85 9.88 24.93 -13.86
N THR A 86 11.15 25.10 -13.55
CA THR A 86 12.22 25.06 -14.54
C THR A 86 12.22 23.64 -15.06
N THR A 87 11.57 23.44 -16.21
CA THR A 87 11.83 22.28 -17.06
C THR A 87 13.34 22.25 -17.31
N PHE A 88 14.07 21.36 -16.64
CA PHE A 88 15.45 21.07 -17.00
C PHE A 88 15.43 20.25 -18.30
N SER A 89 15.10 20.91 -19.40
CA SER A 89 15.44 20.39 -20.71
C SER A 89 16.96 20.48 -20.83
N THR A 90 17.64 19.33 -20.79
CA THR A 90 19.05 19.26 -21.17
C THR A 90 19.13 19.47 -22.69
N ILE A 91 19.10 20.73 -23.12
CA ILE A 91 19.30 21.06 -24.53
C ILE A 91 20.81 21.08 -24.78
N THR A 92 21.36 19.95 -25.22
CA THR A 92 22.71 19.91 -25.76
C THR A 92 22.71 20.60 -27.12
N ALA A 93 22.79 21.93 -27.14
CA ALA A 93 23.06 22.69 -28.35
C ALA A 93 24.58 22.76 -28.56
N SER A 94 25.13 21.85 -29.36
CA SER A 94 26.51 21.95 -29.84
C SER A 94 26.55 22.89 -31.04
N ALA A 95 27.12 24.08 -30.87
CA ALA A 95 27.49 24.96 -31.97
C ALA A 95 29.01 24.85 -32.19
N ASN A 96 29.44 24.19 -33.27
CA ASN A 96 30.83 24.15 -33.69
C ASN A 96 31.09 25.26 -34.70
N THR A 97 31.94 26.21 -34.33
CA THR A 97 32.56 27.15 -35.26
C THR A 97 34.07 26.96 -35.22
N THR A 98 34.63 26.52 -36.34
CA THR A 98 36.06 26.26 -36.48
C THR A 98 36.75 27.47 -37.10
N THR A 99 37.61 28.14 -36.35
CA THR A 99 38.66 29.02 -36.88
C THR A 99 39.91 28.94 -35.99
N ASN A 100 41.02 28.56 -36.62
CA ASN A 100 42.41 28.48 -36.13
C ASN A 100 42.68 28.66 -34.61
N GLY A 101 42.89 27.53 -33.94
CA GLY A 101 44.02 27.37 -33.02
C GLY A 101 43.91 27.89 -31.58
N THR A 102 42.73 28.31 -31.09
CA THR A 102 42.52 28.57 -29.65
C THR A 102 41.03 28.43 -29.32
N THR A 103 40.67 27.53 -28.39
CA THR A 103 39.27 27.33 -27.95
C THR A 103 39.03 28.10 -26.66
N THR A 104 38.26 29.18 -26.73
CA THR A 104 37.71 29.88 -25.55
C THR A 104 36.26 29.48 -25.39
N THR A 105 35.92 28.83 -24.27
CA THR A 105 34.53 28.48 -23.93
C THR A 105 34.00 29.54 -22.97
N SER A 106 33.05 30.36 -23.42
CA SER A 106 32.33 31.30 -22.55
C SER A 106 30.95 30.74 -22.25
N THR A 107 30.63 30.56 -20.97
CA THR A 107 29.30 30.18 -20.50
C THR A 107 28.70 31.38 -19.78
N THR A 108 27.65 31.97 -20.35
CA THR A 108 26.84 33.01 -19.70
C THR A 108 25.61 32.37 -19.07
N THR A 109 25.52 32.37 -17.74
CA THR A 109 24.29 32.12 -16.98
C THR A 109 23.61 33.45 -16.65
N SER A 110 22.28 33.48 -16.60
CA SER A 110 21.45 34.69 -16.37
C SER A 110 21.45 35.19 -14.92
N THR A 111 22.41 34.77 -14.10
CA THR A 111 22.74 35.40 -12.82
C THR A 111 24.21 35.78 -12.90
N GLY A 112 24.50 37.09 -12.95
CA GLY A 112 25.83 37.64 -13.26
C GLY A 112 26.91 37.28 -12.24
N VAL A 113 27.45 36.07 -12.34
CA VAL A 113 28.63 35.61 -11.61
C VAL A 113 29.65 35.13 -12.64
N GLU A 114 30.69 35.93 -12.85
CA GLU A 114 31.82 35.61 -13.72
C GLU A 114 32.87 34.84 -12.92
N LEU A 115 32.95 33.52 -13.12
CA LEU A 115 34.01 32.68 -12.54
C LEU A 115 35.17 32.57 -13.52
N THR A 116 36.29 33.22 -13.20
CA THR A 116 37.56 33.07 -13.93
C THR A 116 38.38 31.94 -13.31
N GLY A 117 38.61 30.88 -14.08
CA GLY A 117 39.48 29.75 -13.69
C GLY A 117 40.58 29.52 -14.71
N THR A 118 41.84 29.54 -14.26
CA THR A 118 43.01 29.21 -15.09
C THR A 118 43.19 27.69 -15.13
N ARG A 119 43.12 27.08 -16.33
CA ARG A 119 43.39 25.65 -16.53
C ARG A 119 44.89 25.38 -16.42
N VAL A 120 45.30 24.61 -15.41
CA VAL A 120 46.61 23.95 -15.36
C VAL A 120 46.44 22.57 -15.97
N ASP A 121 47.15 22.30 -17.07
CA ASP A 121 47.08 21.03 -17.78
C ASP A 121 47.88 19.98 -16.98
N SER A 122 47.17 19.15 -16.23
CA SER A 122 47.71 17.96 -15.57
C SER A 122 46.93 16.75 -16.09
N THR A 123 47.62 15.92 -16.86
CA THR A 123 47.12 14.65 -17.39
C THR A 123 46.96 13.64 -16.25
N SER A 124 45.80 13.67 -15.60
CA SER A 124 45.30 12.53 -14.83
C SER A 124 43.93 12.14 -15.35
N THR A 125 43.83 10.94 -15.90
CA THR A 125 42.56 10.29 -16.26
C THR A 125 41.79 9.97 -14.98
N ALA A 126 41.16 10.97 -14.39
CA ALA A 126 40.20 10.77 -13.33
C ALA A 126 38.86 10.46 -14.01
N THR A 127 38.48 9.18 -14.02
CA THR A 127 37.08 8.81 -14.22
C THR A 127 36.30 9.56 -13.15
N ALA A 128 35.50 10.55 -13.55
CA ALA A 128 34.62 11.23 -12.62
C ALA A 128 33.65 10.18 -12.08
N THR A 129 33.90 9.69 -10.87
CA THR A 129 32.92 8.90 -10.13
C THR A 129 31.75 9.82 -9.87
N THR A 130 30.64 9.62 -10.58
CA THR A 130 29.35 10.19 -10.22
C THR A 130 29.10 9.90 -8.75
N PRO A 131 28.74 10.89 -7.92
CA PRO A 131 28.35 10.62 -6.55
C PRO A 131 27.24 9.58 -6.54
N ALA A 132 27.52 8.38 -6.01
CA ALA A 132 26.49 7.38 -5.81
C ALA A 132 25.64 7.85 -4.63
N ASN A 133 24.38 8.22 -4.88
CA ASN A 133 23.45 8.48 -3.79
C ASN A 133 23.29 7.18 -2.99
N THR A 134 23.82 7.15 -1.77
CA THR A 134 23.74 5.98 -0.88
C THR A 134 22.46 5.97 -0.05
N GLN A 135 21.69 7.07 -0.06
CA GLN A 135 20.46 7.17 0.71
C GLN A 135 19.28 6.67 -0.15
N PRO A 136 18.67 5.52 0.21
CA PRO A 136 17.52 5.00 -0.53
C PRO A 136 16.29 5.89 -0.36
N CYS A 137 15.47 5.96 -1.42
CA CYS A 137 14.10 6.49 -1.39
C CYS A 137 13.13 5.32 -1.40
N ASN A 138 12.20 5.23 -0.47
CA ASN A 138 11.33 4.04 -0.33
C ASN A 138 12.11 2.71 -0.35
N GLY A 139 13.29 2.68 0.30
CA GLY A 139 14.11 1.48 0.44
C GLY A 139 15.10 1.17 -0.69
N TYR A 140 15.06 1.88 -1.82
CA TYR A 140 15.97 1.67 -2.95
C TYR A 140 16.58 2.98 -3.47
N THR A 141 17.87 2.98 -3.81
CA THR A 141 18.56 4.17 -4.35
C THR A 141 18.06 4.53 -5.75
N GLU A 142 17.68 3.50 -6.50
CA GLU A 142 17.16 3.54 -7.86
C GLU A 142 15.79 4.23 -7.94
N PHE A 143 15.06 4.30 -6.82
CA PHE A 143 13.74 4.94 -6.78
C PHE A 143 13.82 6.45 -6.68
N CYS A 144 14.93 7.01 -6.18
CA CYS A 144 15.05 8.45 -6.00
C CYS A 144 14.89 9.23 -7.31
N SER A 145 15.40 8.69 -8.43
CA SER A 145 15.30 9.32 -9.75
C SER A 145 14.08 8.89 -10.56
N ARG A 146 13.22 8.01 -10.03
CA ARG A 146 12.00 7.57 -10.73
C ARG A 146 10.84 8.47 -10.36
N GLN A 147 9.99 8.75 -11.35
CA GLN A 147 8.68 9.35 -11.14
C GLN A 147 7.86 8.47 -10.17
N TYR A 148 7.06 9.10 -9.32
CA TYR A 148 6.14 8.39 -8.43
C TYR A 148 5.23 7.41 -9.21
N SER A 149 4.80 7.82 -10.40
CA SER A 149 4.02 7.02 -11.36
C SER A 149 4.78 5.88 -12.04
N ASN A 150 6.08 5.72 -11.79
CA ASN A 150 6.95 4.69 -12.37
C ASN A 150 7.62 3.83 -11.29
N ILE A 151 6.86 3.48 -10.26
CA ILE A 151 7.27 2.59 -9.18
C ILE A 151 6.11 1.65 -8.85
N THR A 152 6.40 0.36 -8.70
CA THR A 152 5.46 -0.62 -8.14
C THR A 152 5.59 -0.65 -6.63
N MET A 153 4.50 -0.38 -5.92
CA MET A 153 4.46 -0.35 -4.45
C MET A 153 3.52 -1.42 -3.92
N VAL A 154 3.88 -2.05 -2.80
CA VAL A 154 2.97 -2.93 -2.07
C VAL A 154 1.93 -2.08 -1.34
N THR A 155 0.67 -2.46 -1.49
CA THR A 155 -0.49 -1.84 -0.86
C THR A 155 -1.07 -2.78 0.18
N ALA A 156 -1.08 -2.36 1.44
CA ALA A 156 -1.80 -3.08 2.47
C ALA A 156 -3.30 -2.76 2.35
N HIS A 157 -4.07 -3.75 1.89
CA HIS A 157 -5.52 -3.68 1.83
C HIS A 157 -6.09 -3.56 3.25
N ASN A 158 -7.02 -2.62 3.47
CA ASN A 158 -7.67 -2.47 4.77
C ASN A 158 -6.67 -2.44 5.94
N SER A 159 -5.60 -1.67 5.74
CA SER A 159 -4.42 -1.60 6.59
C SER A 159 -4.70 -1.48 8.11
N PRO A 160 -5.70 -0.71 8.58
CA PRO A 160 -6.03 -0.61 10.00
C PRO A 160 -6.64 -1.89 10.59
N PHE A 161 -7.20 -2.80 9.78
CA PHE A 161 -8.04 -3.91 10.22
C PHE A 161 -7.21 -5.10 10.72
N VAL A 162 -6.64 -4.89 11.91
CA VAL A 162 -5.71 -5.78 12.60
C VAL A 162 -6.31 -6.17 13.95
N LYS A 163 -6.95 -7.35 14.02
CA LYS A 163 -7.52 -7.87 15.26
C LYS A 163 -7.25 -9.36 15.39
N LYS A 164 -6.44 -9.73 16.37
CA LYS A 164 -6.11 -11.14 16.64
C LYS A 164 -7.37 -11.98 16.79
N ASN A 165 -7.38 -13.16 16.15
CA ASN A 165 -8.48 -14.12 16.15
C ASN A 165 -9.81 -13.55 15.58
N ASN A 166 -9.75 -12.61 14.64
CA ASN A 166 -10.90 -12.09 13.93
C ASN A 166 -10.81 -12.45 12.44
N ILE A 167 -11.83 -13.12 11.91
CA ILE A 167 -11.87 -13.62 10.53
C ILE A 167 -11.92 -12.51 9.47
N ALA A 168 -12.33 -11.30 9.85
CA ALA A 168 -12.39 -10.11 9.00
C ALA A 168 -11.12 -9.24 9.15
N SER A 169 -10.05 -9.72 9.79
CA SER A 169 -8.78 -8.98 9.76
C SER A 169 -8.11 -9.14 8.40
N ASN A 170 -7.64 -8.04 7.85
CA ASN A 170 -6.95 -7.99 6.56
C ASN A 170 -5.43 -8.03 6.71
N GLN A 171 -4.90 -7.63 7.88
CA GLN A 171 -3.47 -7.58 8.13
C GLN A 171 -3.12 -8.14 9.52
N GLU A 172 -1.92 -8.73 9.64
CA GLU A 172 -1.39 -9.24 10.91
C GLU A 172 -0.78 -8.11 11.76
N TYR A 173 -0.12 -7.15 11.12
CA TYR A 173 0.67 -6.12 11.79
C TYR A 173 0.03 -4.74 11.70
N LYS A 174 0.20 -3.92 12.75
CA LYS A 174 -0.27 -2.53 12.78
C LYS A 174 0.52 -1.65 11.80
N VAL A 175 -0.11 -0.56 11.35
CA VAL A 175 0.40 0.36 10.30
C VAL A 175 1.88 0.72 10.40
N LYS A 176 2.40 1.00 11.61
CA LYS A 176 3.82 1.34 11.79
C LYS A 176 4.74 0.23 11.27
N THR A 177 4.45 -1.01 11.61
CA THR A 177 5.22 -2.18 11.16
C THR A 177 5.04 -2.42 9.67
N GLN A 178 3.84 -2.19 9.12
CA GLN A 178 3.62 -2.28 7.67
C GLN A 178 4.55 -1.33 6.90
N LEU A 179 4.63 -0.08 7.36
CA LEU A 179 5.52 0.93 6.78
C LEU A 179 7.01 0.56 6.96
N GLU A 180 7.40 0.04 8.14
CA GLU A 180 8.78 -0.42 8.42
C GLU A 180 9.22 -1.61 7.55
N ASP A 181 8.27 -2.49 7.21
CA ASP A 181 8.46 -3.67 6.37
C ASP A 181 8.52 -3.33 4.87
N GLY A 182 8.01 -2.17 4.45
CA GLY A 182 8.13 -1.67 3.07
C GLY A 182 6.81 -1.39 2.36
N VAL A 183 5.66 -1.52 3.02
CA VAL A 183 4.38 -1.07 2.46
C VAL A 183 4.45 0.43 2.21
N ARG A 184 4.03 0.88 1.02
CA ARG A 184 4.06 2.30 0.65
C ARG A 184 2.71 2.84 0.17
N MET A 185 1.67 2.01 0.18
CA MET A 185 0.29 2.46 0.09
C MET A 185 -0.56 1.80 1.17
N LEU A 186 -1.36 2.59 1.87
CA LEU A 186 -2.28 2.16 2.91
C LEU A 186 -3.70 2.40 2.41
N SER A 187 -4.46 1.32 2.20
CA SER A 187 -5.87 1.38 1.80
C SER A 187 -6.76 1.07 3.00
N PHE A 188 -7.93 1.70 3.08
CA PHE A 188 -8.94 1.38 4.09
C PHE A 188 -10.34 1.86 3.71
N GLU A 189 -11.35 1.09 4.16
CA GLU A 189 -12.74 1.51 4.25
C GLU A 189 -12.92 2.57 5.35
N ALA A 190 -13.58 3.66 4.99
CA ALA A 190 -13.87 4.77 5.87
C ALA A 190 -15.37 5.05 5.89
N HIS A 191 -15.93 5.11 7.10
CA HIS A 191 -17.35 5.31 7.34
C HIS A 191 -17.58 6.57 8.17
N TYR A 192 -18.65 7.29 7.87
CA TYR A 192 -19.11 8.41 8.68
C TYR A 192 -19.99 7.91 9.82
N TYR A 193 -19.46 7.96 11.03
CA TYR A 193 -20.06 7.39 12.22
C TYR A 193 -19.85 8.32 13.41
N GLU A 194 -20.90 8.53 14.21
CA GLU A 194 -20.86 9.42 15.39
C GLU A 194 -20.28 10.82 15.10
N GLU A 195 -20.66 11.41 13.96
CA GLU A 195 -20.22 12.74 13.50
C GLU A 195 -18.72 12.86 13.17
N ASP A 196 -18.01 11.73 13.03
CA ASP A 196 -16.60 11.67 12.62
C ASP A 196 -16.36 10.58 11.56
N ILE A 197 -15.14 10.49 11.03
CA ILE A 197 -14.73 9.41 10.13
C ILE A 197 -14.06 8.30 10.95
N TYR A 198 -14.63 7.11 10.88
CA TYR A 198 -14.12 5.89 11.49
C TYR A 198 -13.63 4.91 10.44
N LEU A 199 -12.66 4.08 10.85
CA LEU A 199 -12.10 3.01 10.03
C LEU A 199 -12.77 1.70 10.43
N CYS A 200 -13.73 1.29 9.61
CA CYS A 200 -14.62 0.17 9.90
C CYS A 200 -14.64 -0.83 8.73
N HIS A 201 -14.57 -2.12 9.02
CA HIS A 201 -14.71 -3.17 8.01
C HIS A 201 -16.20 -3.38 7.75
N THR A 202 -16.71 -3.01 6.58
CA THR A 202 -18.13 -3.09 6.18
C THR A 202 -19.08 -2.19 7.00
N SER A 203 -19.00 -2.20 8.33
CA SER A 203 -19.72 -1.32 9.25
C SER A 203 -19.01 -1.22 10.60
N CYS A 204 -19.30 -0.16 11.36
CA CYS A 204 -18.67 0.07 12.66
C CYS A 204 -19.18 -0.86 13.77
N ASP A 205 -20.26 -1.59 13.54
CA ASP A 205 -20.74 -2.64 14.45
C ASP A 205 -19.95 -3.95 14.29
N LEU A 206 -19.38 -4.21 13.11
CA LEU A 206 -18.67 -5.45 12.79
C LEU A 206 -17.20 -5.41 13.29
N LEU A 207 -16.45 -4.44 12.79
CA LEU A 207 -15.05 -4.22 13.19
C LEU A 207 -14.73 -2.75 13.06
N ASN A 208 -14.66 -2.07 14.19
CA ASN A 208 -14.25 -0.67 14.30
C ASN A 208 -12.83 -0.59 14.87
N MET A 209 -11.93 0.07 14.14
CA MET A 209 -10.52 0.24 14.51
C MET A 209 -10.17 1.67 14.97
N GLY A 210 -11.18 2.50 15.24
CA GLY A 210 -11.04 3.86 15.73
C GLY A 210 -11.20 4.91 14.63
N THR A 211 -10.86 6.15 14.96
CA THR A 211 -11.02 7.31 14.07
C THR A 211 -9.93 7.35 13.01
N LEU A 212 -10.24 7.99 11.88
CA LEU A 212 -9.25 8.30 10.84
C LEU A 212 -8.14 9.21 11.39
N GLU A 213 -8.46 10.17 12.26
CA GLU A 213 -7.49 11.08 12.88
C GLU A 213 -6.40 10.32 13.65
N ASP A 214 -6.79 9.38 14.52
CA ASP A 214 -5.84 8.59 15.32
C ASP A 214 -4.92 7.75 14.43
N TYR A 215 -5.49 7.11 13.41
CA TYR A 215 -4.73 6.30 12.46
C TYR A 215 -3.73 7.15 11.66
N LEU A 216 -4.17 8.28 11.11
CA LEU A 216 -3.31 9.18 10.35
C LEU A 216 -2.24 9.85 11.24
N THR A 217 -2.50 10.03 12.54
CA THR A 217 -1.49 10.53 13.48
C THR A 217 -0.32 9.57 13.58
N ILE A 218 -0.58 8.25 13.68
CA ILE A 218 0.47 7.23 13.70
C ILE A 218 1.27 7.23 12.39
N VAL A 219 0.59 7.35 11.25
CA VAL A 219 1.24 7.44 9.92
C VAL A 219 2.11 8.69 9.84
N THR A 220 1.61 9.83 10.28
CA THR A 220 2.30 11.12 10.25
C THR A 220 3.57 11.07 11.10
N ASP A 221 3.49 10.48 12.29
CA ASP A 221 4.66 10.30 13.15
C ASP A 221 5.72 9.39 12.51
N TRP A 222 5.30 8.33 11.82
CA TRP A 222 6.24 7.53 11.02
C TRP A 222 6.86 8.34 9.88
N ILE A 223 6.08 9.13 9.14
CA ILE A 223 6.59 9.99 8.05
C ILE A 223 7.62 10.99 8.57
N LYS A 224 7.43 11.56 9.78
CA LYS A 224 8.42 12.43 10.44
C LYS A 224 9.75 11.73 10.69
N ASP A 225 9.68 10.49 11.21
CA ASP A 225 10.86 9.69 11.56
C ASP A 225 11.57 9.09 10.33
N ASN A 226 10.91 9.06 9.16
CA ASN A 226 11.40 8.44 7.93
C ASN A 226 11.41 9.48 6.78
N PRO A 227 12.40 10.41 6.76
CA PRO A 227 12.39 11.56 5.85
C PRO A 227 12.61 11.23 4.37
N TYR A 228 13.04 10.00 4.05
CA TYR A 228 13.34 9.56 2.68
C TYR A 228 12.25 8.66 2.10
N ASP A 229 11.09 8.63 2.75
CA ASP A 229 9.96 7.81 2.35
C ASP A 229 8.77 8.67 1.92
N VAL A 230 8.09 8.21 0.88
CA VAL A 230 6.84 8.75 0.34
C VAL A 230 5.76 7.71 0.51
N VAL A 231 4.66 8.08 1.17
CA VAL A 231 3.55 7.19 1.54
C VAL A 231 2.28 7.60 0.80
N THR A 232 1.52 6.60 0.35
CA THR A 232 0.24 6.79 -0.31
C THR A 232 -0.90 6.36 0.61
N ILE A 233 -1.96 7.15 0.67
CA ILE A 233 -3.19 6.86 1.38
C ILE A 233 -4.31 6.70 0.36
N MET A 234 -5.04 5.60 0.43
CA MET A 234 -6.23 5.36 -0.37
C MET A 234 -7.45 5.24 0.52
N ILE A 235 -8.34 6.21 0.39
CA ILE A 235 -9.59 6.28 1.14
C ILE A 235 -10.69 5.65 0.29
N VAL A 236 -11.22 4.53 0.76
CA VAL A 236 -12.48 3.98 0.25
C VAL A 236 -13.61 4.67 1.01
N ASN A 237 -14.27 5.64 0.38
CA ASN A 237 -15.34 6.44 0.96
C ASN A 237 -16.67 5.66 0.90
N SER A 238 -16.80 4.69 1.80
CA SER A 238 -17.88 3.70 1.82
C SER A 238 -19.29 4.32 1.89
N ASP A 239 -19.41 5.49 2.53
CA ASP A 239 -20.71 6.16 2.77
C ASP A 239 -20.98 7.33 1.81
N TYR A 240 -20.11 7.58 0.81
CA TYR A 240 -20.23 8.68 -0.15
C TYR A 240 -20.43 10.05 0.52
N VAL A 241 -19.77 10.27 1.66
CA VAL A 241 -19.81 11.55 2.36
C VAL A 241 -18.86 12.57 1.72
N THR A 242 -19.07 13.84 2.02
CA THR A 242 -18.29 14.92 1.41
C THR A 242 -16.82 14.87 1.85
N PRO A 243 -15.84 15.19 0.97
CA PRO A 243 -14.41 15.29 1.33
C PRO A 243 -14.13 16.24 2.49
N ALA A 244 -15.05 17.18 2.78
CA ALA A 244 -14.95 18.06 3.93
C ALA A 244 -14.83 17.29 5.26
N ASN A 245 -15.52 16.15 5.39
CA ASN A 245 -15.43 15.30 6.59
C ASN A 245 -14.05 14.66 6.74
N PHE A 246 -13.32 14.41 5.65
CA PHE A 246 -11.97 13.84 5.66
C PHE A 246 -10.88 14.91 5.80
N SER A 247 -11.16 16.14 5.38
CA SER A 247 -10.21 17.26 5.47
C SER A 247 -9.79 17.57 6.92
N SER A 248 -10.74 17.55 7.86
CA SER A 248 -10.48 17.78 9.29
C SER A 248 -9.50 16.77 9.91
N PRO A 249 -9.72 15.44 9.84
CA PRO A 249 -8.77 14.46 10.39
C PRO A 249 -7.41 14.48 9.68
N ILE A 250 -7.34 14.77 8.37
CA ILE A 250 -6.06 14.97 7.66
C ILE A 250 -5.28 16.16 8.23
N GLN A 251 -5.95 17.27 8.55
CA GLN A 251 -5.31 18.44 9.15
C GLN A 251 -4.86 18.18 10.59
N LYS A 252 -5.76 17.64 11.43
CA LYS A 252 -5.50 17.47 12.87
C LYS A 252 -4.44 16.41 13.17
N SER A 253 -4.37 15.35 12.37
CA SER A 253 -3.29 14.35 12.47
C SER A 253 -1.91 14.91 12.12
N GLY A 254 -1.83 16.10 11.51
CA GLY A 254 -0.62 16.72 11.02
C GLY A 254 -0.16 16.18 9.65
N LEU A 255 -0.92 15.27 9.03
CA LEU A 255 -0.55 14.72 7.72
C LEU A 255 -0.48 15.82 6.66
N ILE A 256 -1.36 16.83 6.75
CA ILE A 256 -1.49 17.94 5.80
C ILE A 256 -0.16 18.62 5.45
N ASP A 257 0.79 18.69 6.40
CA ASP A 257 2.09 19.32 6.17
C ASP A 257 2.91 18.58 5.10
N TYR A 258 2.67 17.28 4.95
CA TYR A 258 3.36 16.39 4.02
C TYR A 258 2.54 16.07 2.76
N VAL A 259 1.27 16.48 2.67
CA VAL A 259 0.43 16.08 1.51
C VAL A 259 0.85 16.81 0.24
N TYR A 260 1.04 16.04 -0.82
CA TYR A 260 1.30 16.49 -2.17
C TYR A 260 0.03 17.09 -2.80
N GLU A 261 0.18 18.29 -3.35
CA GLU A 261 -0.86 18.96 -4.12
C GLU A 261 -0.46 18.97 -5.61
N PRO A 262 -1.30 18.44 -6.50
CA PRO A 262 -0.99 18.36 -7.91
C PRO A 262 -1.11 19.74 -8.58
N TRP A 263 -0.15 20.04 -9.45
CA TRP A 263 -0.16 21.26 -10.27
C TRP A 263 -1.12 21.16 -11.48
N LYS A 264 -1.63 19.95 -11.75
CA LYS A 264 -2.44 19.60 -12.92
C LYS A 264 -3.55 18.62 -12.55
N ILE A 265 -4.75 18.82 -13.10
CA ILE A 265 -5.90 17.95 -12.89
C ILE A 265 -6.54 17.60 -14.25
N PRO A 266 -6.67 16.30 -14.62
CA PRO A 266 -6.00 15.15 -14.01
C PRO A 266 -4.49 15.14 -14.35
N MET A 267 -3.70 14.39 -13.58
CA MET A 267 -2.30 14.12 -13.93
C MET A 267 -2.23 12.86 -14.79
N SER A 268 -1.46 12.92 -15.88
CA SER A 268 -0.99 11.75 -16.60
C SER A 268 0.26 11.17 -15.95
N LEU A 269 0.71 10.00 -16.40
CA LEU A 269 1.92 9.34 -15.89
C LEU A 269 3.15 10.26 -15.85
N ASP A 270 3.37 11.06 -16.90
CA ASP A 270 4.55 11.93 -17.05
C ASP A 270 4.47 13.25 -16.26
N ASP A 271 3.34 13.56 -15.65
CA ASP A 271 3.19 14.78 -14.85
C ASP A 271 3.71 14.61 -13.41
N TRP A 272 3.91 13.36 -12.96
CA TRP A 272 4.27 13.04 -11.59
C TRP A 272 5.74 13.36 -11.29
N PRO A 273 6.04 14.03 -10.16
CA PRO A 273 7.43 14.29 -9.78
C PRO A 273 8.16 12.98 -9.46
N THR A 274 9.49 13.06 -9.48
CA THR A 274 10.34 12.00 -8.92
C THR A 274 10.21 11.90 -7.41
N LEU A 275 10.51 10.73 -6.83
CA LEU A 275 10.51 10.61 -5.37
C LEU A 275 11.49 11.58 -4.71
N SER A 276 12.65 11.84 -5.32
CA SER A 276 13.60 12.81 -4.78
C SER A 276 13.03 14.22 -4.75
N GLU A 277 12.27 14.65 -5.77
CA GLU A 277 11.60 15.95 -5.77
C GLU A 277 10.55 16.03 -4.67
N MET A 278 9.70 15.01 -4.52
CA MET A 278 8.71 14.93 -3.45
C MET A 278 9.35 14.99 -2.05
N ILE A 279 10.47 14.29 -1.87
CA ILE A 279 11.23 14.26 -0.61
C ILE A 279 11.83 15.63 -0.31
N LEU A 280 12.47 16.27 -1.29
CA LEU A 280 13.11 17.57 -1.12
C LEU A 280 12.10 18.70 -0.89
N ASP A 281 10.93 18.62 -1.52
CA ASP A 281 9.83 19.56 -1.30
C ASP A 281 9.06 19.27 0.01
N GLY A 282 9.38 18.17 0.70
CA GLY A 282 8.72 17.74 1.92
C GLY A 282 7.29 17.21 1.70
N LYS A 283 6.83 17.09 0.45
CA LYS A 283 5.50 16.62 0.07
C LYS A 283 5.49 15.12 -0.17
N ARG A 284 5.54 14.37 0.93
CA ARG A 284 5.80 12.93 1.01
C ARG A 284 4.56 12.08 1.31
N ALA A 285 3.37 12.65 1.29
CA ALA A 285 2.10 11.92 1.39
C ALA A 285 1.23 12.18 0.15
N VAL A 286 0.68 11.13 -0.48
CA VAL A 286 -0.29 11.28 -1.58
C VAL A 286 -1.63 10.70 -1.11
N VAL A 287 -2.71 11.47 -1.18
CA VAL A 287 -4.03 11.04 -0.69
C VAL A 287 -4.99 10.90 -1.87
N PHE A 288 -5.48 9.69 -2.11
CA PHE A 288 -6.53 9.38 -3.06
C PHE A 288 -7.84 9.06 -2.35
N MET A 289 -8.95 9.28 -3.05
CA MET A 289 -10.31 8.92 -2.62
C MET A 289 -11.10 8.38 -3.82
N ASP A 290 -11.77 7.26 -3.65
CA ASP A 290 -12.50 6.56 -4.71
C ASP A 290 -13.74 7.32 -5.21
N TYR A 291 -14.53 7.90 -4.29
CA TYR A 291 -15.77 8.58 -4.60
C TYR A 291 -15.93 9.91 -3.86
N GLN A 292 -16.66 10.82 -4.50
CA GLN A 292 -16.99 12.16 -4.00
C GLN A 292 -15.79 13.11 -3.83
N ALA A 293 -14.60 12.74 -4.31
CA ALA A 293 -13.46 13.63 -4.33
C ALA A 293 -13.80 14.98 -5.01
N ASN A 294 -13.19 16.07 -4.53
CA ASN A 294 -13.41 17.40 -5.08
C ASN A 294 -12.11 18.19 -5.04
N GLN A 295 -11.25 17.93 -6.03
CA GLN A 295 -9.92 18.56 -6.12
C GLN A 295 -9.95 20.08 -6.34
N THR A 296 -11.10 20.67 -6.68
CA THR A 296 -11.24 22.14 -6.75
C THR A 296 -11.38 22.75 -5.35
N ALA A 297 -12.07 22.05 -4.42
CA ALA A 297 -12.26 22.51 -3.04
C ALA A 297 -11.17 21.98 -2.08
N PHE A 298 -10.69 20.76 -2.33
CA PHE A 298 -9.68 20.04 -1.54
C PHE A 298 -8.59 19.52 -2.49
N PRO A 299 -7.67 20.38 -2.97
CA PRO A 299 -6.71 20.03 -4.02
C PRO A 299 -5.77 18.87 -3.67
N TYR A 300 -5.58 18.61 -2.38
CA TYR A 300 -4.76 17.53 -1.84
C TYR A 300 -5.49 16.18 -1.65
N ILE A 301 -6.81 16.11 -1.93
CA ILE A 301 -7.57 14.85 -1.95
C ILE A 301 -7.87 14.51 -3.41
N LEU A 302 -7.04 13.67 -3.99
CA LEU A 302 -7.09 13.32 -5.41
C LEU A 302 -8.21 12.31 -5.67
N ASP A 303 -8.97 12.51 -6.75
CA ASP A 303 -9.93 11.51 -7.22
C ASP A 303 -9.16 10.31 -7.75
N GLU A 304 -9.35 9.12 -7.16
CA GLU A 304 -8.69 7.90 -7.57
C GLU A 304 -8.83 7.69 -9.07
N PHE A 305 -10.08 7.69 -9.56
CA PHE A 305 -10.37 7.18 -10.88
C PHE A 305 -9.89 8.08 -12.01
N THR A 306 -9.63 9.36 -11.74
CA THR A 306 -8.97 10.26 -12.70
C THR A 306 -7.46 10.11 -12.75
N GLN A 307 -6.84 9.52 -11.72
CA GLN A 307 -5.37 9.35 -11.59
C GLN A 307 -4.93 7.89 -11.79
N MET A 308 -5.79 6.93 -11.46
CA MET A 308 -5.55 5.51 -11.60
C MET A 308 -6.83 4.75 -11.95
N TRP A 309 -6.69 3.55 -12.49
CA TRP A 309 -7.77 2.57 -12.61
C TRP A 309 -7.40 1.30 -11.86
N GLU A 310 -8.36 0.40 -11.67
CA GLU A 310 -8.08 -0.87 -11.00
C GLU A 310 -8.75 -2.07 -11.68
N THR A 311 -8.16 -3.24 -11.42
CA THR A 311 -8.69 -4.55 -11.80
C THR A 311 -9.92 -4.93 -10.99
N PRO A 312 -10.61 -6.06 -11.26
CA PRO A 312 -11.85 -6.38 -10.54
C PRO A 312 -11.75 -6.25 -9.02
N PHE A 313 -12.59 -5.38 -8.47
CA PHE A 313 -12.71 -5.08 -7.05
C PHE A 313 -13.21 -6.30 -6.29
N SER A 314 -12.64 -6.51 -5.09
CA SER A 314 -13.05 -7.57 -4.17
C SER A 314 -13.19 -8.96 -4.83
N PRO A 315 -12.11 -9.48 -5.45
CA PRO A 315 -12.18 -10.72 -6.21
C PRO A 315 -12.46 -11.92 -5.30
N VAL A 316 -13.38 -12.78 -5.73
CA VAL A 316 -13.68 -14.10 -5.10
C VAL A 316 -13.16 -15.27 -5.95
N ASN A 317 -12.44 -14.97 -7.02
CA ASN A 317 -11.94 -15.93 -7.99
C ASN A 317 -10.43 -15.72 -8.20
N ALA A 318 -9.65 -16.77 -7.97
CA ALA A 318 -8.19 -16.76 -8.06
C ALA A 318 -7.63 -16.61 -9.49
N SER A 319 -8.46 -16.32 -10.50
CA SER A 319 -7.99 -16.00 -11.85
C SER A 319 -7.38 -14.60 -11.98
N PHE A 320 -7.77 -13.66 -11.12
CA PHE A 320 -7.23 -12.29 -11.05
C PHE A 320 -6.97 -11.64 -12.43
N PRO A 321 -8.01 -11.43 -13.25
CA PRO A 321 -7.82 -10.94 -14.60
C PRO A 321 -7.31 -9.50 -14.60
N CYS A 322 -6.32 -9.21 -15.46
CA CYS A 322 -5.79 -7.86 -15.62
C CYS A 322 -6.66 -7.01 -16.56
N THR A 323 -7.91 -6.75 -16.19
CA THR A 323 -8.87 -5.97 -16.97
C THR A 323 -9.31 -4.76 -16.17
N VAL A 324 -9.42 -3.59 -16.81
CA VAL A 324 -10.03 -2.41 -16.21
C VAL A 324 -11.45 -2.77 -15.76
N GLN A 325 -11.76 -2.54 -14.48
CA GLN A 325 -13.13 -2.62 -13.96
C GLN A 325 -13.62 -1.26 -13.47
N ARG A 326 -12.79 -0.53 -12.70
CA ARG A 326 -13.13 0.81 -12.18
C ARG A 326 -12.06 1.83 -12.62
N PRO A 327 -12.45 2.97 -13.19
CA PRO A 327 -13.82 3.33 -13.59
C PRO A 327 -14.31 2.51 -14.79
N PRO A 328 -15.63 2.24 -14.91
CA PRO A 328 -16.18 1.57 -16.09
C PRO A 328 -16.17 2.50 -17.30
N GLY A 329 -15.94 1.93 -18.48
CA GLY A 329 -16.14 2.62 -19.76
C GLY A 329 -14.99 3.51 -20.24
N ILE A 330 -13.84 3.55 -19.54
CA ILE A 330 -12.65 4.21 -20.08
C ILE A 330 -12.04 3.40 -21.23
N THR A 331 -11.45 4.13 -22.17
CA THR A 331 -10.72 3.56 -23.32
C THR A 331 -9.37 2.99 -22.90
N ALA A 332 -8.77 2.15 -23.76
CA ALA A 332 -7.42 1.64 -23.54
C ALA A 332 -6.38 2.78 -23.44
N ALA A 333 -6.51 3.82 -24.27
CA ALA A 333 -5.62 4.98 -24.24
C ALA A 333 -5.73 5.76 -22.92
N GLU A 334 -6.95 5.94 -22.38
CA GLU A 334 -7.12 6.57 -21.06
C GLU A 334 -6.56 5.72 -19.93
N ALA A 335 -6.66 4.39 -20.03
CA ALA A 335 -6.07 3.46 -19.07
C ALA A 335 -4.52 3.43 -19.14
N GLU A 336 -3.95 3.58 -20.33
CA GLU A 336 -2.51 3.69 -20.54
C GLU A 336 -1.93 4.99 -19.97
N ASP A 337 -2.70 6.08 -19.97
CA ASP A 337 -2.27 7.41 -19.50
C ASP A 337 -2.37 7.61 -17.96
N ARG A 338 -3.03 6.69 -17.25
CA ARG A 338 -3.24 6.72 -15.79
C ARG A 338 -2.34 5.73 -15.07
N MET A 339 -2.12 5.88 -13.77
CA MET A 339 -1.58 4.78 -12.96
C MET A 339 -2.57 3.61 -12.88
N TYR A 340 -2.18 2.48 -12.29
CA TYR A 340 -3.16 1.44 -11.96
C TYR A 340 -2.82 0.58 -10.75
N MET A 341 -3.87 0.14 -10.09
CA MET A 341 -3.85 -0.78 -8.95
C MET A 341 -4.37 -2.14 -9.36
N ILE A 342 -3.67 -3.19 -8.94
CA ILE A 342 -4.18 -4.55 -9.06
C ILE A 342 -4.77 -5.00 -7.72
N ASN A 343 -6.06 -5.30 -7.72
CA ASN A 343 -6.78 -5.89 -6.60
C ASN A 343 -6.44 -7.38 -6.53
N HIS A 344 -5.52 -7.75 -5.63
CA HIS A 344 -5.02 -9.11 -5.43
C HIS A 344 -5.34 -9.63 -4.01
N ASN A 345 -6.50 -9.27 -3.50
CA ASN A 345 -7.04 -9.70 -2.21
C ASN A 345 -8.13 -10.77 -2.43
N LEU A 346 -7.78 -12.06 -2.39
CA LEU A 346 -8.79 -13.13 -2.57
C LEU A 346 -9.77 -13.14 -1.40
N ASN A 347 -11.07 -13.03 -1.68
CA ASN A 347 -12.11 -12.98 -0.65
C ASN A 347 -12.97 -14.25 -0.66
N LEU A 348 -13.50 -14.58 0.52
CA LEU A 348 -14.62 -15.50 0.71
C LEU A 348 -15.88 -14.69 0.99
N ASP A 349 -16.97 -15.05 0.33
CA ASP A 349 -18.30 -14.51 0.60
C ASP A 349 -18.99 -15.36 1.67
N VAL A 350 -19.26 -14.72 2.80
CA VAL A 350 -19.77 -15.39 4.00
C VAL A 350 -21.06 -14.71 4.43
N SER A 351 -22.11 -15.52 4.57
CA SER A 351 -23.38 -15.04 5.11
C SER A 351 -23.51 -15.40 6.58
N PHE A 352 -23.74 -14.40 7.41
CA PHE A 352 -23.97 -14.54 8.85
C PHE A 352 -25.13 -13.67 9.29
N GLU A 353 -26.15 -14.28 9.90
CA GLU A 353 -27.36 -13.59 10.37
C GLU A 353 -28.08 -12.75 9.27
N GLY A 354 -27.94 -13.15 8.01
CA GLY A 354 -28.54 -12.45 6.86
C GLY A 354 -27.73 -11.26 6.34
N LEU A 355 -26.50 -11.07 6.84
CA LEU A 355 -25.52 -10.14 6.30
C LEU A 355 -24.48 -10.91 5.48
N ASP A 356 -24.28 -10.48 4.24
CA ASP A 356 -23.21 -10.99 3.38
C ASP A 356 -21.96 -10.13 3.59
N ILE A 357 -20.89 -10.78 4.04
CA ILE A 357 -19.63 -10.16 4.44
C ILE A 357 -18.52 -10.82 3.63
N LEU A 358 -17.69 -10.00 3.01
CA LEU A 358 -16.43 -10.45 2.42
C LEU A 358 -15.36 -10.52 3.51
N ILE A 359 -14.66 -11.64 3.57
CA ILE A 359 -13.48 -11.79 4.42
C ILE A 359 -12.30 -12.28 3.60
N PRO A 360 -11.05 -11.99 3.99
CA PRO A 360 -9.88 -12.55 3.32
C PRO A 360 -9.89 -14.08 3.34
N ASP A 361 -9.55 -14.70 2.20
CA ASP A 361 -9.28 -16.13 2.13
C ASP A 361 -7.90 -16.46 2.72
N SER A 362 -7.82 -16.32 4.05
CA SER A 362 -6.60 -16.55 4.83
C SER A 362 -6.01 -17.95 4.64
N ALA A 363 -6.85 -18.95 4.31
CA ALA A 363 -6.42 -20.32 4.04
C ALA A 363 -5.62 -20.46 2.74
N GLN A 364 -5.76 -19.52 1.80
CA GLN A 364 -5.05 -19.51 0.52
C GLN A 364 -3.90 -18.50 0.46
N ILE A 365 -3.61 -17.74 1.52
CA ILE A 365 -2.59 -16.66 1.48
C ILE A 365 -1.22 -17.14 1.01
N ASN A 366 -0.78 -18.34 1.42
CA ASN A 366 0.47 -18.94 0.95
C ASN A 366 0.53 -19.12 -0.59
N VAL A 367 -0.62 -19.25 -1.25
CA VAL A 367 -0.75 -19.32 -2.72
C VAL A 367 -1.03 -17.95 -3.31
N THR A 368 -1.99 -17.21 -2.76
CA THR A 368 -2.42 -15.88 -3.25
C THR A 368 -1.23 -14.92 -3.26
N ASN A 369 -0.46 -14.82 -2.18
CA ASN A 369 0.67 -13.89 -2.10
C ASN A 369 1.98 -14.46 -2.69
N ALA A 370 1.94 -15.61 -3.36
CA ALA A 370 3.15 -16.24 -3.87
C ALA A 370 3.81 -15.44 -5.03
N VAL A 371 5.11 -15.68 -5.23
CA VAL A 371 5.86 -15.11 -6.37
C VAL A 371 5.51 -15.76 -7.71
N SER A 372 4.91 -16.96 -7.71
CA SER A 372 4.55 -17.67 -8.94
C SER A 372 3.48 -18.73 -8.69
N GLY A 373 2.90 -19.25 -9.77
CA GLY A 373 1.83 -20.24 -9.73
C GLY A 373 0.44 -19.65 -10.00
N TYR A 374 -0.54 -20.52 -10.24
CA TYR A 374 -1.92 -20.09 -10.43
C TYR A 374 -2.46 -19.41 -9.16
N GLY A 375 -3.17 -18.28 -9.32
CA GLY A 375 -3.67 -17.49 -8.19
C GLY A 375 -2.64 -16.60 -7.50
N SER A 376 -1.37 -16.68 -7.89
CA SER A 376 -0.30 -15.93 -7.24
C SER A 376 -0.22 -14.46 -7.67
N LEU A 377 0.24 -13.60 -6.78
CA LEU A 377 0.49 -12.19 -7.04
C LEU A 377 1.50 -12.01 -8.16
N GLY A 378 2.57 -12.79 -8.16
CA GLY A 378 3.58 -12.73 -9.20
C GLY A 378 3.04 -13.10 -10.58
N LEU A 379 2.13 -14.07 -10.69
CA LEU A 379 1.46 -14.38 -11.96
C LEU A 379 0.58 -13.22 -12.43
N MET A 380 -0.24 -12.64 -11.55
CA MET A 380 -1.10 -11.49 -11.90
C MET A 380 -0.25 -10.29 -12.34
N ALA A 381 0.77 -9.93 -11.57
CA ALA A 381 1.65 -8.81 -11.87
C ALA A 381 2.35 -8.98 -13.23
N ASN A 382 2.84 -10.18 -13.55
CA ASN A 382 3.43 -10.48 -14.84
C ASN A 382 2.43 -10.41 -15.99
N ASN A 383 1.23 -10.98 -15.82
CA ASN A 383 0.15 -10.89 -16.82
C ASN A 383 -0.24 -9.44 -17.10
N CYS A 384 -0.33 -8.62 -16.05
CA CYS A 384 -0.58 -7.19 -16.17
C CYS A 384 0.55 -6.47 -16.92
N ARG A 385 1.80 -6.73 -16.53
CA ARG A 385 2.98 -6.16 -17.19
C ARG A 385 3.01 -6.47 -18.69
N SER A 386 2.71 -7.72 -19.06
CA SER A 386 2.66 -8.13 -20.46
C SER A 386 1.48 -7.52 -21.23
N LYS A 387 0.35 -7.27 -20.57
CA LYS A 387 -0.84 -6.72 -21.22
C LYS A 387 -0.78 -5.21 -21.43
N TRP A 388 -0.24 -4.49 -20.46
CA TRP A 388 -0.23 -3.02 -20.43
C TRP A 388 1.15 -2.41 -20.74
N ASP A 389 2.13 -3.25 -21.08
CA ASP A 389 3.52 -2.89 -21.41
C ASP A 389 4.25 -2.08 -20.33
N ARG A 390 3.76 -2.17 -19.09
CA ARG A 390 4.36 -1.55 -17.90
C ARG A 390 3.89 -2.28 -16.65
N PRO A 391 4.65 -2.30 -15.56
CA PRO A 391 4.22 -2.95 -14.32
C PRO A 391 3.09 -2.17 -13.62
N PRO A 392 2.30 -2.82 -12.73
CA PRO A 392 1.35 -2.15 -11.86
C PRO A 392 2.00 -1.11 -10.98
N ASN A 393 1.29 -0.02 -10.67
CA ASN A 393 1.75 0.94 -9.68
C ASN A 393 1.53 0.43 -8.26
N PHE A 394 0.43 -0.27 -8.03
CA PHE A 394 0.02 -0.71 -6.69
C PHE A 394 -0.41 -2.18 -6.68
N LEU A 395 0.16 -2.94 -5.73
CA LEU A 395 -0.13 -4.35 -5.49
C LEU A 395 -0.98 -4.47 -4.22
N LEU A 396 -2.30 -4.48 -4.33
CA LEU A 396 -3.21 -4.53 -3.19
C LEU A 396 -3.40 -5.97 -2.70
N VAL A 397 -2.98 -6.23 -1.46
CA VAL A 397 -2.94 -7.57 -0.86
C VAL A 397 -3.44 -7.58 0.58
N ASP A 398 -4.08 -8.67 0.98
CA ASP A 398 -4.29 -9.05 2.38
C ASP A 398 -3.06 -9.79 2.91
N TYR A 399 -2.79 -9.67 4.22
CA TYR A 399 -1.68 -10.30 4.92
C TYR A 399 -0.36 -10.15 4.17
N TYR A 400 0.04 -8.90 3.90
CA TYR A 400 1.23 -8.57 3.09
C TYR A 400 2.50 -9.30 3.57
N ASN A 401 2.54 -9.68 4.86
CA ASN A 401 3.66 -10.34 5.47
C ASN A 401 3.80 -11.82 5.09
N ASP A 402 2.75 -12.47 4.61
CA ASP A 402 2.69 -13.91 4.39
C ASP A 402 2.50 -14.27 2.90
N GLY A 403 2.88 -15.49 2.54
CA GLY A 403 2.94 -16.01 1.17
C GLY A 403 3.78 -17.28 1.10
N ASN A 404 4.23 -17.69 -0.10
CA ASN A 404 5.04 -18.91 -0.24
C ASN A 404 6.37 -18.87 0.54
N PHE A 405 6.79 -17.67 0.93
CA PHE A 405 7.69 -17.38 2.03
C PHE A 405 7.33 -15.99 2.59
N GLN A 406 7.78 -15.69 3.80
CA GLN A 406 7.53 -14.40 4.43
C GLN A 406 8.09 -13.23 3.59
N GLY A 407 7.23 -12.28 3.23
CA GLY A 407 7.59 -11.12 2.41
C GLY A 407 7.64 -11.37 0.90
N SER A 408 7.08 -12.48 0.39
CA SER A 408 7.04 -12.78 -1.05
C SER A 408 6.43 -11.66 -1.91
N VAL A 409 5.47 -10.89 -1.38
CA VAL A 409 4.88 -9.75 -2.10
C VAL A 409 5.91 -8.63 -2.38
N PHE A 410 6.91 -8.47 -1.52
CA PHE A 410 8.00 -7.51 -1.72
C PHE A 410 9.02 -8.00 -2.74
N GLU A 411 9.19 -9.31 -2.89
CA GLU A 411 9.96 -9.88 -4.00
C GLU A 411 9.27 -9.59 -5.33
N VAL A 412 7.95 -9.80 -5.42
CA VAL A 412 7.17 -9.44 -6.63
C VAL A 412 7.30 -7.94 -6.94
N ALA A 413 7.19 -7.07 -5.94
CA ALA A 413 7.38 -5.63 -6.13
C ALA A 413 8.80 -5.29 -6.61
N ALA A 414 9.83 -5.93 -6.07
CA ALA A 414 11.21 -5.74 -6.48
C ALA A 414 11.43 -6.17 -7.94
N GLU A 415 10.88 -7.32 -8.35
CA GLU A 415 10.91 -7.79 -9.74
C GLU A 415 10.21 -6.83 -10.71
N MET A 416 9.03 -6.33 -10.34
CA MET A 416 8.30 -5.35 -11.17
C MET A 416 9.06 -4.03 -11.32
N ASN A 417 9.85 -3.66 -10.31
CA ASN A 417 10.70 -2.50 -10.34
C ASN A 417 12.10 -2.73 -10.93
N ASN A 418 12.45 -3.97 -11.31
CA ASN A 418 13.80 -4.33 -11.72
C ASN A 418 14.88 -3.88 -10.70
N VAL A 419 14.64 -4.17 -9.42
CA VAL A 419 15.60 -3.97 -8.31
C VAL A 419 15.82 -5.31 -7.59
N THR A 420 16.92 -5.43 -6.85
CA THR A 420 17.21 -6.66 -6.11
C THR A 420 16.42 -6.70 -4.81
N TYR A 421 15.57 -7.70 -4.60
CA TYR A 421 14.87 -7.87 -3.33
C TYR A 421 15.87 -8.00 -2.18
N ASN A 422 15.70 -7.18 -1.13
CA ASN A 422 16.63 -7.08 -0.02
C ASN A 422 16.37 -8.11 1.10
N GLY A 423 15.33 -8.94 0.99
CA GLY A 423 14.96 -9.95 1.99
C GLY A 423 14.45 -9.37 3.32
N LYS A 424 14.22 -8.05 3.41
CA LYS A 424 13.77 -7.39 4.64
C LYS A 424 12.26 -7.47 4.74
N CYS A 425 11.76 -8.45 5.50
CA CYS A 425 10.39 -8.57 6.00
C CYS A 425 10.32 -9.78 6.95
N CYS A 426 9.42 -9.91 7.92
CA CYS A 426 8.40 -8.96 8.38
C CYS A 426 8.32 -8.99 9.92
N GLY A 427 7.94 -7.88 10.54
CA GLY A 427 7.74 -7.83 11.99
C GLY A 427 9.03 -7.91 12.83
N GLY A 428 10.19 -7.81 12.18
CA GLY A 428 11.48 -7.64 12.85
C GLY A 428 11.75 -6.18 13.12
N SER A 429 11.89 -5.79 14.39
CA SER A 429 12.34 -4.45 14.77
C SER A 429 13.73 -4.17 14.19
N GLN A 430 13.78 -3.56 13.02
CA GLN A 430 14.94 -2.82 12.56
C GLN A 430 14.50 -1.38 12.25
N SER A 431 14.20 -0.63 13.32
CA SER A 431 14.43 0.81 13.30
C SER A 431 15.91 1.05 13.05
N ALA A 432 16.16 1.95 12.12
CA ALA A 432 17.45 2.43 11.69
C ALA A 432 18.40 2.78 12.84
N GLY A 433 19.68 2.44 12.63
CA GLY A 433 20.78 2.91 13.45
C GLY A 433 21.83 1.85 13.64
N SER A 434 22.74 1.70 12.68
CA SER A 434 24.13 1.38 13.01
C SER A 434 24.67 2.52 13.87
N LYS A 435 24.27 2.59 15.15
CA LYS A 435 25.16 3.10 16.18
C LYS A 435 26.24 2.05 16.28
N ILE A 436 27.32 2.26 15.53
CA ILE A 436 28.62 1.75 15.90
C ILE A 436 28.90 2.36 17.26
N ILE A 437 28.45 1.69 18.32
CA ILE A 437 29.06 1.86 19.62
C ILE A 437 30.36 1.09 19.47
N ASP A 438 31.42 1.82 19.18
CA ASP A 438 32.78 1.32 19.24
C ASP A 438 33.07 1.01 20.72
N VAL A 439 32.62 -0.15 21.18
CA VAL A 439 33.01 -0.68 22.49
C VAL A 439 34.41 -1.21 22.30
N SER A 440 35.39 -0.30 22.43
CA SER A 440 36.79 -0.66 22.51
C SER A 440 36.96 -1.69 23.63
N TYR A 441 37.25 -2.94 23.24
CA TYR A 441 37.61 -4.04 24.13
C TYR A 441 38.98 -3.80 24.75
N THR A 442 39.07 -2.81 25.62
CA THR A 442 40.23 -2.61 26.51
C THR A 442 39.70 -2.06 27.81
N TRP A 443 39.24 -2.93 28.70
CA TRP A 443 39.29 -2.79 30.16
C TRP A 443 38.65 -4.03 30.81
N LEU A 444 39.30 -5.18 30.58
CA LEU A 444 39.10 -6.40 31.38
C LEU A 444 40.49 -6.80 31.88
N SER A 445 40.96 -6.06 32.87
CA SER A 445 42.17 -6.40 33.62
C SER A 445 42.01 -5.83 35.02
N PHE A 446 42.23 -6.68 36.01
CA PHE A 446 42.18 -6.41 37.45
C PHE A 446 40.78 -6.32 38.06
N PHE A 447 40.21 -7.46 38.42
CA PHE A 447 39.83 -7.76 39.82
C PHE A 447 39.36 -9.22 39.88
N GLY A 448 40.26 -10.12 40.27
CA GLY A 448 39.92 -11.55 40.33
C GLY A 448 41.07 -12.50 40.65
N VAL A 449 42.04 -12.10 41.48
CA VAL A 449 42.97 -13.04 42.11
C VAL A 449 43.23 -12.58 43.54
N MET A 450 42.61 -13.25 44.51
CA MET A 450 43.12 -13.53 45.86
C MET A 450 42.02 -14.31 46.62
N ILE A 451 41.82 -15.58 46.25
CA ILE A 451 41.31 -16.59 47.16
C ILE A 451 42.55 -17.33 47.67
N VAL A 452 43.09 -16.93 48.82
CA VAL A 452 43.80 -17.82 49.75
C VAL A 452 43.73 -17.23 51.17
N GLY A 453 43.06 -17.95 52.07
CA GLY A 453 43.51 -18.08 53.45
C GLY A 453 42.99 -17.10 54.49
N CYS A 454 41.86 -17.42 55.12
CA CYS A 454 41.78 -17.52 56.58
C CYS A 454 40.47 -18.19 57.00
N VAL A 455 40.57 -19.49 57.27
CA VAL A 455 39.62 -20.26 58.05
C VAL A 455 39.64 -19.69 59.47
N THR A 456 38.47 -19.26 59.94
CA THR A 456 38.19 -18.79 61.29
C THR A 456 38.42 -19.90 62.31
N PHE A 457 39.45 -19.73 63.14
CA PHE A 457 39.56 -20.35 64.47
C PHE A 457 39.04 -19.32 65.48
N VAL A 458 37.91 -19.57 66.14
CA VAL A 458 37.60 -19.37 67.57
C VAL A 458 36.19 -19.93 67.84
N GLY A 459 36.08 -20.95 68.70
CA GLY A 459 34.85 -21.21 69.44
C GLY A 459 34.56 -22.69 69.77
N LEU A 460 35.16 -23.15 70.88
CA LEU A 460 34.96 -24.44 71.62
C LEU A 460 35.70 -25.68 71.13
#